data_AF-A0A496ZNR8-F1
#
_entry.id   AF-A0A496ZNR8-F1
#
_cell.length_a   1.000
_cell.length_b   1.000
_cell.length_c   1.000
_cell.angle_alpha   90.00
_cell.angle_beta   90.00
_cell.angle_gamma   90.00
#
_symmetry.space_group_name_H-M   'P 1'
#
loop_
_entity.id
_entity.type
_entity.pdbx_description
1 polymer ?
#
loop_
_entity_poly.entity_id
_entity_poly.type
_entity_poly.pdbx_seq_one_letter_code
_entity_poly.pdbx_strand_id
1 'polypeptide(L)'
;MQVGSYSYKQLKDINIGDTLFNCSGGINIEFSVVEGPTEVYSEGLESNQLKWKGIDPDGEEISFLITETLTHYGPKIYSHKAYTEPSDFKDGFLKSHD
;
A
#
# COMPACT_ATOMS: atom_id res chain seq x y z
N MET A 1 -9.04 11.19 -9.54
CA MET A 1 -8.43 9.93 -9.09
C MET A 1 -6.95 10.18 -8.89
N GLN A 2 -6.42 9.91 -7.70
CA GLN A 2 -4.98 10.02 -7.46
C GLN A 2 -4.30 8.80 -8.08
N VAL A 3 -3.38 9.04 -8.99
CA VAL A 3 -2.64 7.98 -9.70
C VAL A 3 -1.29 7.82 -8.99
N GLY A 4 -1.04 6.64 -8.41
CA GLY A 4 0.24 6.31 -7.77
C GLY A 4 0.15 5.95 -6.29
N SER A 5 1.29 5.47 -5.76
CA SER A 5 1.44 5.07 -4.36
C SER A 5 1.40 6.28 -3.42
N TYR A 6 1.00 6.05 -2.18
CA TYR A 6 1.05 7.03 -1.10
C TYR A 6 2.48 7.49 -0.85
N SER A 7 2.66 8.81 -0.66
CA SER A 7 3.88 9.39 -0.12
C SER A 7 3.96 9.19 1.40
N TYR A 8 5.15 9.32 2.00
CA TYR A 8 5.33 9.23 3.46
C TYR A 8 4.36 10.13 4.24
N LYS A 9 4.17 11.38 3.76
CA LYS A 9 3.25 12.33 4.39
C LYS A 9 1.80 11.81 4.36
N GLN A 10 1.36 11.26 3.23
CA GLN A 10 0.02 10.72 3.07
C GLN A 10 -0.21 9.44 3.86
N LEU A 11 0.85 8.64 4.07
CA LEU A 11 0.78 7.46 4.91
C LEU A 11 0.41 7.82 6.36
N LYS A 12 0.71 9.03 6.84
CA LYS A 12 0.31 9.50 8.19
C LYS A 12 -1.20 9.67 8.34
N ASP A 13 -1.92 9.86 7.24
CA ASP A 13 -3.35 10.16 7.22
C ASP A 13 -4.22 8.88 7.06
N ILE A 14 -3.60 7.70 7.05
CA ILE A 14 -4.31 6.41 6.98
C ILE A 14 -5.09 6.18 8.27
N ASN A 15 -6.35 5.76 8.14
CA ASN A 15 -7.24 5.50 9.26
C ASN A 15 -7.46 4.00 9.47
N ILE A 16 -7.77 3.63 10.72
CA ILE A 16 -8.25 2.28 11.04
C ILE A 16 -9.55 2.03 10.29
N GLY A 17 -9.66 0.87 9.64
CA GLY A 17 -10.77 0.48 8.78
C GLY A 17 -10.58 0.81 7.30
N ASP A 18 -9.54 1.56 6.92
CA ASP A 18 -9.22 1.76 5.50
C ASP A 18 -8.79 0.43 4.85
N THR A 19 -9.31 0.15 3.66
CA THR A 19 -8.84 -0.96 2.82
C THR A 19 -7.85 -0.41 1.79
N LEU A 20 -6.63 -0.96 1.78
CA LEU A 20 -5.51 -0.50 0.96
C LEU A 20 -4.84 -1.69 0.27
N PHE A 21 -3.95 -1.38 -0.65
CA PHE A 21 -3.20 -2.37 -1.42
C PHE A 21 -1.70 -2.13 -1.27
N ASN A 22 -0.96 -3.17 -0.87
CA ASN A 22 0.50 -3.19 -0.95
C ASN A 22 0.89 -3.88 -2.25
N CYS A 23 1.73 -3.22 -3.05
CA CYS A 23 2.36 -3.89 -4.17
C CYS A 23 3.80 -4.27 -3.85
N SER A 24 4.03 -5.57 -3.70
CA SER A 24 5.36 -6.17 -3.59
C SER A 24 5.47 -7.34 -4.56
N GLY A 25 6.59 -7.46 -5.27
CA GLY A 25 6.83 -8.57 -6.21
C GLY A 25 5.87 -8.65 -7.41
N GLY A 26 5.17 -7.57 -7.76
CA GLY A 26 4.21 -7.54 -8.87
C GLY A 26 2.81 -8.07 -8.53
N ILE A 27 2.53 -8.32 -7.25
CA ILE A 27 1.23 -8.79 -6.76
C ILE A 27 0.56 -7.66 -5.95
N ASN A 28 -0.75 -7.50 -6.12
CA ASN A 28 -1.56 -6.63 -5.27
C ASN A 28 -1.99 -7.42 -4.03
N ILE A 29 -1.46 -7.05 -2.86
CA ILE A 29 -1.89 -7.59 -1.58
C ILE A 29 -2.89 -6.62 -0.98
N GLU A 30 -4.15 -7.00 -0.96
CA GLU A 30 -5.21 -6.25 -0.28
C GLU A 30 -5.10 -6.44 1.24
N PHE A 31 -5.31 -5.38 2.01
CA PHE A 31 -5.36 -5.44 3.46
C PHE A 31 -6.27 -4.36 4.03
N SER A 32 -6.87 -4.63 5.19
CA SER A 32 -7.62 -3.65 5.97
C SER A 32 -6.79 -3.18 7.16
N VAL A 33 -6.75 -1.88 7.42
CA VAL A 33 -5.93 -1.30 8.50
C VAL A 33 -6.59 -1.57 9.85
N VAL A 34 -5.85 -2.19 10.76
CA VAL A 34 -6.32 -2.55 12.11
C VAL A 34 -5.61 -1.76 13.21
N GLU A 35 -4.39 -1.29 12.96
CA GLU A 35 -3.66 -0.33 13.80
C GLU A 35 -3.18 0.82 12.92
N GLY A 36 -3.46 2.07 13.32
CA GLY A 36 -3.11 3.26 12.55
C GLY A 36 -1.60 3.61 12.59
N PRO A 37 -1.12 4.43 11.63
CA PRO A 37 0.26 4.92 11.60
C PRO A 37 0.69 5.62 12.88
N THR A 38 1.77 5.14 13.47
CA THR A 38 2.45 5.79 14.59
C THR A 38 3.88 6.14 14.17
N GLU A 39 4.30 7.37 14.43
CA GLU A 39 5.67 7.82 14.16
C GLU A 39 6.60 7.46 15.32
N VAL A 40 7.76 6.89 14.99
CA VAL A 40 8.82 6.53 15.93
C VAL A 40 10.17 6.98 15.37
N TYR A 41 11.04 7.52 16.22
CA TYR A 41 12.38 7.91 15.80
C TYR A 41 13.34 6.72 15.91
N SER A 42 14.10 6.44 14.85
CA SER A 42 15.12 5.41 14.82
C SER A 42 16.50 6.03 14.96
N GLU A 43 17.14 5.86 16.12
CA GLU A 43 18.47 6.40 16.38
C GLU A 43 19.52 5.84 15.40
N GLY A 44 19.44 4.54 15.07
CA GLY A 44 20.41 3.90 14.18
C GLY A 44 20.35 4.37 12.71
N LEU A 45 19.23 4.95 12.30
CA LEU A 45 19.05 5.52 10.95
C LEU A 45 18.96 7.06 10.97
N GLU A 46 19.04 7.66 12.16
CA GLU A 46 18.84 9.09 12.40
C GLU A 46 17.59 9.66 11.67
N SER A 47 16.48 8.91 11.70
CA SER A 47 15.30 9.20 10.87
C SER A 47 14.00 8.72 11.50
N ASN A 48 12.89 9.37 11.13
CA ASN A 48 11.55 8.94 11.54
C ASN A 48 11.09 7.71 10.74
N GLN A 49 10.31 6.88 11.41
CA GLN A 49 9.64 5.73 10.82
C GLN A 49 8.16 5.76 11.16
N LEU A 50 7.33 5.36 10.21
CA LEU A 50 5.93 5.06 10.44
C LEU A 50 5.76 3.55 10.58
N LYS A 51 5.12 3.14 11.66
CA LYS A 51 4.69 1.76 11.90
C LYS A 51 3.18 1.69 11.95
N TRP A 52 2.59 0.66 11.35
CA TRP A 52 1.16 0.37 11.42
C TRP A 52 0.91 -1.10 11.09
N LYS A 53 -0.34 -1.53 11.20
CA LYS A 53 -0.72 -2.92 10.89
C LYS A 53 -1.98 -3.01 10.05
N GLY A 54 -1.99 -4.00 9.18
CA GLY A 54 -3.17 -4.44 8.47
C GLY A 54 -3.46 -5.91 8.73
N ILE A 55 -4.63 -6.34 8.28
CA ILE A 55 -5.03 -7.74 8.18
C ILE A 55 -5.43 -8.02 6.73
N ASP A 56 -4.98 -9.14 6.18
CA ASP A 56 -5.38 -9.56 4.83
C ASP A 56 -6.75 -10.27 4.84
N PRO A 57 -7.32 -10.61 3.67
CA PRO A 57 -8.60 -11.32 3.60
C PRO A 57 -8.61 -12.72 4.22
N ASP A 58 -7.45 -13.36 4.35
CA ASP A 58 -7.29 -14.68 4.96
C ASP A 58 -7.19 -14.60 6.50
N GLY A 59 -7.06 -13.37 7.04
CA GLY A 59 -6.99 -13.09 8.47
C GLY A 59 -5.56 -12.98 9.00
N GLU A 60 -4.55 -12.96 8.13
CA GLU A 60 -3.15 -12.85 8.51
C GLU A 60 -2.75 -11.39 8.77
N GLU A 61 -1.99 -11.16 9.84
CA GLU A 61 -1.53 -9.82 10.22
C GLU A 61 -0.30 -9.41 9.39
N ILE A 62 -0.37 -8.22 8.79
CA ILE A 62 0.74 -7.62 8.05
C ILE A 62 1.23 -6.39 8.82
N SER A 63 2.48 -6.46 9.28
CA SER A 63 3.16 -5.34 9.92
C SER A 63 3.91 -4.50 8.90
N PHE A 64 3.71 -3.18 8.94
CA PHE A 64 4.37 -2.23 8.05
C PHE A 64 5.32 -1.33 8.83
N LEU A 65 6.47 -1.05 8.22
CA LEU A 65 7.47 -0.11 8.72
C LEU A 65 8.07 0.65 7.53
N ILE A 66 7.85 1.97 7.48
CA ILE A 66 8.42 2.84 6.43
C ILE A 66 9.30 3.90 7.09
N THR A 67 10.56 3.99 6.66
CA THR A 67 11.47 5.07 7.07
C THR A 67 11.36 6.25 6.10
N GLU A 68 11.21 7.47 6.63
CA GLU A 68 10.96 8.71 5.85
C GLU A 68 11.95 8.91 4.69
N THR A 69 13.23 8.68 4.95
CA THR A 69 14.33 8.87 4.00
C THR A 69 14.57 7.70 3.05
N LEU A 70 13.88 6.56 3.24
CA LEU A 70 14.09 5.31 2.48
C LEU A 70 12.80 4.77 1.85
N THR A 71 11.82 5.63 1.61
CA THR A 71 10.49 5.28 1.08
C THR A 71 10.53 4.62 -0.30
N HIS A 72 11.61 4.76 -1.06
CA HIS A 72 11.82 4.09 -2.34
C HIS A 72 12.20 2.61 -2.21
N TYR A 73 12.71 2.18 -1.05
CA TYR A 73 13.04 0.78 -0.78
C TYR A 73 11.93 0.02 -0.05
N GLY A 74 10.97 0.73 0.56
CA GLY A 74 9.86 0.14 1.30
C GLY A 74 8.67 -0.31 0.43
N PRO A 75 7.70 -1.02 1.04
CA PRO A 75 6.46 -1.39 0.35
C PRO A 75 5.73 -0.16 -0.20
N LYS A 76 5.14 -0.32 -1.38
CA LYS A 76 4.35 0.73 -2.03
C LYS A 76 2.88 0.50 -1.72
N ILE A 77 2.27 1.47 -1.05
CA ILE A 77 0.87 1.41 -0.61
C ILE A 77 0.01 2.24 -1.55
N TYR A 78 -1.15 1.73 -1.92
CA TYR A 78 -2.07 2.32 -2.87
C TYR A 78 -3.51 2.26 -2.33
N SER A 79 -4.35 3.19 -2.79
CA SER A 79 -5.80 3.18 -2.52
C SER A 79 -6.59 2.30 -3.47
N HIS A 80 -5.90 1.70 -4.44
CA HIS A 80 -6.47 0.86 -5.49
C HIS A 80 -5.41 -0.16 -5.94
N LYS A 81 -5.83 -1.25 -6.60
CA LYS A 81 -4.91 -2.20 -7.22
C LYS A 81 -4.00 -1.45 -8.21
N ALA A 82 -2.69 -1.56 -8.02
CA ALA A 82 -1.67 -0.84 -8.80
C ALA A 82 -1.46 -1.45 -10.19
N TYR A 83 -1.69 -2.76 -10.31
CA TYR A 83 -1.59 -3.50 -11.57
C TYR A 83 -2.92 -4.22 -11.86
N THR A 84 -3.40 -4.15 -13.09
CA THR A 84 -4.44 -5.02 -13.62
C THR A 84 -3.84 -6.35 -14.00
N GLU A 85 -4.53 -7.45 -13.69
CA GLU A 85 -4.12 -8.77 -14.12
C GLU A 85 -4.32 -8.91 -15.65
N PRO A 86 -3.55 -9.77 -16.34
CA PRO A 86 -3.76 -10.04 -17.77
C PRO A 86 -5.20 -10.49 -18.12
N SER A 87 -5.92 -11.08 -17.16
CA SER A 87 -7.34 -11.44 -17.24
C SER A 87 -8.26 -10.22 -17.37
N ASP A 88 -7.91 -9.09 -16.76
CA ASP A 88 -8.70 -7.85 -16.78
C ASP A 88 -8.71 -7.18 -18.17
N PHE A 89 -7.80 -7.57 -19.07
CA PHE A 89 -7.76 -7.07 -20.45
C PHE A 89 -8.78 -7.74 -21.38
N LYS A 90 -9.37 -8.88 -20.99
CA LYS A 90 -10.27 -9.63 -21.89
C LYS A 90 -11.67 -9.03 -22.04
N ASP A 91 -12.12 -8.23 -21.06
CA ASP A 91 -13.49 -7.67 -21.08
C ASP A 91 -13.59 -6.28 -21.72
N GLY A 92 -12.47 -5.58 -21.95
CA GLY A 92 -12.47 -4.20 -22.43
C GLY A 92 -12.03 -3.98 -23.88
N PHE A 93 -11.29 -4.91 -24.49
CA PHE A 93 -10.58 -4.63 -25.75
C PHE A 93 -11.28 -5.14 -27.03
N LEU A 94 -12.32 -5.98 -26.90
CA LEU A 94 -13.02 -6.58 -28.05
C LEU A 94 -14.33 -5.87 -28.47
N LYS A 95 -14.60 -4.65 -27.99
CA LYS A 95 -15.81 -3.87 -28.34
C LYS A 95 -15.55 -2.55 -29.07
N SER A 96 -14.47 -2.47 -29.83
CA SER A 96 -14.36 -1.45 -30.88
C SER A 96 -13.62 -2.07 -32.04
N HIS A 97 -14.01 -1.69 -33.26
CA HIS A 97 -13.72 -2.32 -34.57
C HIS A 97 -14.83 -3.28 -35.05
N ASP A 98 -16.05 -2.75 -35.12
CA ASP A 98 -16.87 -2.87 -36.32
C ASP A 98 -16.90 -1.49 -37.01
#